data_AF-A0A937Y212-F1
#
_entry.id   AF-A0A937Y212-F1
#
_cell.length_a   1.000
_cell.length_b   1.000
_cell.length_c   1.000
_cell.angle_alpha   90.00
_cell.angle_beta   90.00
_cell.angle_gamma   90.00
#
_symmetry.space_group_name_H-M   'P 1'
#
loop_
_entity.id
_entity.type
_entity.pdbx_description
1 polymer ?
#
loop_
_entity_poly.entity_id
_entity_poly.type
_entity_poly.pdbx_seq_one_letter_code
_entity_poly.pdbx_strand_id
1 'polypeptide(L)'
;MATHAKRVLLAQASEVQERLLKEALASQGVAVTAVAPYAHLETEIARASAARADGLLVVLDLAVLAQLSNSLAAFGHWMREACAPAQLALTCGNLLSIRPEEKRWARHHGALDLLPGCARAAWQKHLVPTVQALLAALDAGPLDMARLESALAAVREPARGVDAAADLRARLAGLEGFDGQAEGVIAKLRGGSGVPVANRPYHMTTYSECFLGSEAVDCIVRETGLSRKAAVEAGQALLEAGEIYHVVREQPFLDGRFFYRFAARGERLDALDLAALLQRFRSASGVTIQDRTYHGAGFPACFVGAEAAQWLTRAAQLTPNEAMTLGQRLIDLHVIHHVTNAHGFKSGYFFYRFYEDEQHP
;
A
#
# COMPACT_ATOMS: atom_id res chain seq x y z
N MET A 1 31.69 -26.59 3.39
CA MET A 1 30.35 -26.43 2.76
C MET A 1 30.40 -25.14 1.97
N ALA A 2 30.17 -25.18 0.66
CA ALA A 2 30.25 -23.98 -0.17
C ALA A 2 29.14 -23.01 0.24
N THR A 3 29.50 -21.83 0.75
CA THR A 3 28.56 -20.74 0.99
C THR A 3 28.00 -20.30 -0.36
N HIS A 4 26.77 -20.70 -0.65
CA HIS A 4 26.13 -20.38 -1.92
C HIS A 4 25.79 -18.89 -2.00
N ALA A 5 25.99 -18.29 -3.18
CA ALA A 5 25.69 -16.88 -3.40
C ALA A 5 24.18 -16.62 -3.35
N LYS A 6 23.76 -15.74 -2.43
CA LYS A 6 22.37 -15.34 -2.20
C LYS A 6 21.93 -14.41 -3.33
N ARG A 7 20.81 -14.73 -3.98
CA ARG A 7 20.33 -14.01 -5.18
C ARG A 7 18.93 -13.46 -4.98
N VAL A 8 18.74 -12.23 -5.43
CA VAL A 8 17.44 -11.56 -5.46
C VAL A 8 17.07 -11.25 -6.90
N LEU A 9 15.88 -11.66 -7.30
CA LEU A 9 15.22 -11.15 -8.50
C LEU A 9 14.24 -10.07 -8.05
N LEU A 10 14.47 -8.83 -8.48
CA LEU A 10 13.71 -7.66 -8.07
C LEU A 10 12.80 -7.22 -9.21
N ALA A 11 11.49 -7.19 -8.98
CA ALA A 11 10.50 -6.71 -9.93
C ALA A 11 9.64 -5.65 -9.24
N GLN A 12 9.87 -4.38 -9.57
CA GLN A 12 9.22 -3.24 -8.92
C GLN A 12 8.55 -2.34 -9.96
N ALA A 13 7.40 -1.74 -9.61
CA ALA A 13 6.71 -0.83 -10.51
C ALA A 13 7.36 0.57 -10.55
N SER A 14 8.01 0.98 -9.46
CA SER A 14 8.75 2.25 -9.39
C SER A 14 10.26 2.02 -9.53
N GLU A 15 10.88 2.72 -10.48
CA GLU A 15 12.34 2.72 -10.67
C GLU A 15 13.11 3.28 -9.46
N VAL A 16 12.49 4.21 -8.71
CA VAL A 16 13.10 4.82 -7.52
C VAL A 16 13.27 3.78 -6.43
N GLN A 17 12.18 3.06 -6.10
CA GLN A 17 12.21 1.96 -5.14
C GLN A 17 13.12 0.82 -5.60
N GLU A 18 13.07 0.47 -6.89
CA GLU A 18 13.94 -0.58 -7.45
C GLU A 18 15.41 -0.26 -7.23
N ARG A 19 15.83 0.95 -7.61
CA ARG A 19 17.21 1.42 -7.42
C ARG A 19 17.59 1.43 -5.94
N LEU A 20 16.71 1.91 -5.07
CA LEU A 20 16.96 1.96 -3.63
C LEU A 20 17.18 0.56 -3.03
N LEU A 21 16.30 -0.38 -3.32
CA LEU A 21 16.41 -1.76 -2.83
C LEU A 21 17.61 -2.48 -3.42
N LYS A 22 17.88 -2.28 -4.71
CA LYS A 22 19.04 -2.85 -5.40
C LYS A 22 20.35 -2.43 -4.75
N GLU A 23 20.56 -1.13 -4.57
CA GLU A 23 21.78 -0.61 -3.94
C GLU A 23 21.89 -1.04 -2.47
N ALA A 24 20.78 -1.01 -1.73
CA ALA A 24 20.75 -1.45 -0.35
C ALA A 24 21.14 -2.93 -0.20
N LEU A 25 20.56 -3.84 -0.99
CA LEU A 25 20.88 -5.27 -0.93
C LEU A 25 22.29 -5.58 -1.47
N ALA A 26 22.70 -4.94 -2.57
CA ALA A 26 24.05 -5.09 -3.12
C ALA A 26 25.12 -4.64 -2.12
N SER A 27 24.84 -3.59 -1.35
CA SER A 27 25.72 -3.14 -0.28
C SER A 27 25.95 -4.20 0.80
N GLN A 28 25.08 -5.21 0.91
CA GLN A 28 25.16 -6.32 1.87
C GLN A 28 25.75 -7.61 1.26
N GLY A 29 26.27 -7.54 0.03
CA GLY A 29 26.84 -8.70 -0.68
C GLY A 29 25.80 -9.63 -1.29
N VAL A 30 24.55 -9.18 -1.44
CA VAL A 30 23.50 -9.92 -2.15
C VAL A 30 23.59 -9.62 -3.65
N ALA A 31 23.55 -10.65 -4.48
CA ALA A 31 23.49 -10.48 -5.94
C ALA A 31 22.05 -10.14 -6.35
N VAL A 32 21.84 -8.96 -6.93
CA VAL A 32 20.50 -8.47 -7.30
C VAL A 32 20.37 -8.35 -8.82
N THR A 33 19.31 -8.94 -9.38
CA THR A 33 18.92 -8.80 -10.78
C THR A 33 17.56 -8.13 -10.84
N ALA A 34 17.51 -6.92 -11.42
CA ALA A 34 16.26 -6.24 -11.70
C ALA A 34 15.60 -6.82 -12.95
N VAL A 35 14.29 -6.99 -12.93
CA VAL A 35 13.50 -7.50 -14.05
C VAL A 35 12.45 -6.46 -14.42
N ALA A 36 12.43 -6.12 -15.70
CA ALA A 36 11.45 -5.18 -16.23
C ALA A 36 10.02 -5.70 -15.96
N PRO A 37 9.13 -4.89 -15.37
CA PRO A 37 7.85 -5.37 -14.84
C PRO A 37 6.85 -5.83 -15.91
N TYR A 38 7.12 -5.61 -17.20
CA TYR A 38 6.14 -5.78 -18.29
C TYR A 38 6.44 -6.88 -19.30
N ALA A 39 7.60 -7.55 -19.22
CA ALA A 39 7.95 -8.58 -20.20
C ALA A 39 8.50 -9.82 -19.51
N HIS A 40 7.77 -10.93 -19.67
CA HIS A 40 8.26 -12.27 -19.36
C HIS A 40 8.66 -12.51 -17.89
N LEU A 41 8.02 -11.83 -16.93
CA LEU A 41 8.33 -11.97 -15.50
C LEU A 41 8.36 -13.44 -15.06
N GLU A 42 7.31 -14.20 -15.39
CA GLU A 42 7.23 -15.63 -15.08
C GLU A 42 8.37 -16.43 -15.75
N THR A 43 8.70 -16.12 -17.01
CA THR A 43 9.81 -16.75 -17.74
C THR A 43 11.16 -16.45 -17.12
N GLU A 44 11.41 -15.20 -16.71
CA GLU A 44 12.68 -14.80 -16.08
C GLU A 44 12.84 -15.43 -14.71
N ILE A 45 11.76 -15.50 -13.91
CA ILE A 45 11.74 -16.21 -12.63
C ILE A 45 11.98 -17.72 -12.86
N ALA A 46 11.29 -18.34 -13.82
CA ALA A 46 11.46 -19.75 -14.14
C ALA A 46 12.89 -20.05 -14.63
N ARG A 47 13.48 -19.18 -15.46
CA ARG A 47 14.88 -19.30 -15.91
C ARG A 47 15.85 -19.17 -14.73
N ALA A 48 15.65 -18.17 -13.87
CA ALA A 48 16.50 -17.94 -12.71
C ALA A 48 16.43 -19.10 -11.70
N SER A 49 15.24 -19.69 -11.53
CA SER A 49 14.99 -20.86 -10.68
C SER A 49 15.62 -22.12 -11.29
N ALA A 50 15.40 -22.40 -12.57
CA ALA A 50 15.97 -23.56 -13.26
C ALA A 50 17.52 -23.53 -13.28
N ALA A 51 18.12 -22.35 -13.42
CA ALA A 51 19.58 -22.21 -13.37
C ALA A 51 20.13 -22.59 -11.98
N ARG A 52 19.39 -22.25 -10.92
CA ARG A 52 19.69 -22.60 -9.53
C ARG A 52 18.51 -22.15 -8.67
N ALA A 53 17.83 -23.03 -7.96
CA ALA A 53 16.63 -22.64 -7.23
C ALA A 53 16.92 -22.35 -5.74
N ASP A 54 17.93 -23.02 -5.17
CA ASP A 54 18.38 -22.78 -3.78
C ASP A 54 18.95 -21.36 -3.60
N GLY A 55 18.36 -20.62 -2.67
CA GLY A 55 18.77 -19.25 -2.32
C GLY A 55 18.33 -18.16 -3.31
N LEU A 56 17.29 -18.42 -4.13
CA LEU A 56 16.61 -17.39 -4.92
C LEU A 56 15.43 -16.80 -4.14
N LEU A 57 15.47 -15.49 -3.91
CA LEU A 57 14.35 -14.70 -3.41
C LEU A 57 13.81 -13.80 -4.53
N VAL A 58 12.53 -13.94 -4.86
CA VAL A 58 11.81 -13.00 -5.72
C VAL A 58 11.21 -11.92 -4.84
N VAL A 59 11.55 -10.65 -5.10
CA VAL A 59 10.97 -9.48 -4.44
C VAL A 59 10.08 -8.77 -5.45
N LEU A 60 8.77 -8.91 -5.28
CA LEU A 60 7.76 -8.51 -6.26
C LEU A 60 6.83 -7.44 -5.70
N ASP A 61 6.69 -6.32 -6.42
CA ASP A 61 5.71 -5.29 -6.08
C ASP A 61 4.30 -5.71 -6.54
N LEU A 62 3.30 -5.59 -5.67
CA LEU A 62 1.91 -5.88 -5.98
C LEU A 62 1.39 -5.07 -7.19
N ALA A 63 1.91 -3.86 -7.42
CA ALA A 63 1.58 -3.06 -8.59
C ALA A 63 1.99 -3.75 -9.90
N VAL A 64 3.09 -4.53 -9.90
CA VAL A 64 3.55 -5.29 -11.08
C VAL A 64 2.58 -6.43 -11.39
N LEU A 65 2.11 -7.15 -10.37
CA LEU A 65 1.09 -8.20 -10.57
C LEU A 65 -0.21 -7.64 -11.16
N ALA A 66 -0.64 -6.49 -10.65
CA ALA A 66 -1.83 -5.81 -11.13
C ALA A 66 -1.70 -5.35 -12.58
N GLN A 67 -0.53 -4.83 -12.98
CA GLN A 67 -0.23 -4.48 -14.37
C GLN A 67 -0.22 -5.68 -15.31
N LEU A 68 0.03 -6.89 -14.80
CA LEU A 68 -0.03 -8.14 -15.56
C LEU A 68 -1.44 -8.78 -15.55
N SER A 69 -2.45 -8.09 -15.02
CA SER A 69 -3.80 -8.64 -14.80
C SER A 69 -3.78 -9.98 -14.05
N ASN A 70 -2.87 -10.12 -13.08
CA ASN A 70 -2.70 -11.36 -12.35
C ASN A 70 -3.06 -11.15 -10.88
N SER A 71 -3.59 -12.18 -10.22
CA SER A 71 -3.81 -12.16 -8.78
C SER A 71 -2.65 -12.79 -8.04
N LEU A 72 -2.45 -12.33 -6.81
CA LEU A 72 -1.49 -12.93 -5.90
C LEU A 72 -1.78 -14.43 -5.65
N ALA A 73 -3.06 -14.82 -5.68
CA ALA A 73 -3.46 -16.21 -5.53
C ALA A 73 -2.96 -17.08 -6.69
N ALA A 74 -3.22 -16.66 -7.93
CA ALA A 74 -2.78 -17.37 -9.13
C ALA A 74 -1.25 -17.38 -9.25
N PHE A 75 -0.60 -16.22 -9.07
CA PHE A 75 0.85 -16.12 -9.12
C PHE A 75 1.54 -16.96 -8.04
N GLY A 76 1.05 -16.90 -6.80
CA GLY A 76 1.60 -17.68 -5.69
C GLY A 76 1.46 -19.19 -5.90
N HIS A 77 0.35 -19.65 -6.49
CA HIS A 77 0.18 -21.04 -6.89
C HIS A 77 1.17 -21.45 -7.97
N TRP A 78 1.26 -20.68 -9.06
CA TRP A 78 2.21 -20.91 -10.15
C TRP A 78 3.65 -21.00 -9.65
N MET A 79 4.07 -20.08 -8.78
CA MET A 79 5.43 -20.05 -8.26
C MET A 79 5.78 -21.30 -7.44
N ARG A 80 4.83 -21.85 -6.68
CA ARG A 80 5.02 -23.11 -5.94
C ARG A 80 5.14 -24.32 -6.87
N GLU A 81 4.36 -24.37 -7.94
CA GLU A 81 4.37 -25.50 -8.88
C GLU A 81 5.58 -25.45 -9.82
N ALA A 82 5.92 -24.27 -10.35
CA ALA A 82 6.90 -24.13 -11.42
C ALA A 82 8.31 -23.74 -10.95
N CYS A 83 8.44 -23.12 -9.76
CA CYS A 83 9.68 -22.47 -9.34
C CYS A 83 10.22 -22.91 -7.98
N ALA A 84 9.64 -23.93 -7.33
CA ALA A 84 10.13 -24.41 -6.03
C ALA A 84 11.62 -24.86 -6.09
N PRO A 85 12.46 -24.51 -5.09
CA PRO A 85 12.14 -23.90 -3.80
C PRO A 85 12.37 -22.38 -3.74
N ALA A 86 12.23 -21.65 -4.86
CA ALA A 86 12.34 -20.19 -4.86
C ALA A 86 11.33 -19.57 -3.88
N GLN A 87 11.76 -18.53 -3.16
CA GLN A 87 10.95 -17.83 -2.16
C GLN A 87 10.39 -16.52 -2.71
N LEU A 88 9.26 -16.07 -2.15
CA LEU A 88 8.59 -14.83 -2.52
C LEU A 88 8.57 -13.86 -1.34
N ALA A 89 8.98 -12.62 -1.55
CA ALA A 89 8.64 -11.49 -0.69
C ALA A 89 7.89 -10.44 -1.52
N LEU A 90 6.88 -9.82 -0.94
CA LEU A 90 6.08 -8.81 -1.63
C LEU A 90 6.44 -7.41 -1.14
N THR A 91 6.38 -6.44 -2.04
CA THR A 91 6.38 -5.01 -1.71
C THR A 91 5.06 -4.37 -2.14
N CYS A 92 4.67 -3.29 -1.48
CA CYS A 92 3.57 -2.44 -1.91
C CYS A 92 4.05 -0.98 -1.90
N GLY A 93 4.54 -0.52 -3.06
CA GLY A 93 5.32 0.71 -3.20
C GLY A 93 4.60 2.00 -2.83
N ASN A 94 3.27 2.02 -2.80
CA ASN A 94 2.43 3.16 -2.41
C ASN A 94 2.10 3.20 -0.91
N LEU A 95 2.29 2.11 -0.18
CA LEU A 95 1.93 2.02 1.24
C LEU A 95 3.09 2.43 2.15
N LEU A 96 2.78 3.20 3.20
CA LEU A 96 3.74 3.57 4.25
C LEU A 96 3.84 2.50 5.35
N SER A 97 2.77 1.74 5.54
CA SER A 97 2.65 0.68 6.53
C SER A 97 1.74 -0.43 6.00
N ILE A 98 2.01 -1.65 6.46
CA ILE A 98 1.26 -2.86 6.12
C ILE A 98 0.58 -3.36 7.39
N ARG A 99 -0.73 -3.60 7.31
CA ARG A 99 -1.56 -4.03 8.43
C ARG A 99 -1.45 -5.55 8.67
N PRO A 100 -1.75 -6.04 9.89
CA PRO A 100 -1.60 -7.46 10.23
C PRO A 100 -2.35 -8.42 9.30
N GLU A 101 -3.59 -8.09 8.94
CA GLU A 101 -4.45 -8.85 8.04
C GLU A 101 -3.89 -8.93 6.62
N GLU A 102 -3.22 -7.87 6.16
CA GLU A 102 -2.60 -7.79 4.84
C GLU A 102 -1.34 -8.66 4.77
N LYS A 103 -0.53 -8.66 5.84
CA LYS A 103 0.61 -9.58 5.98
C LYS A 103 0.16 -11.03 6.00
N ARG A 104 -0.92 -11.36 6.71
CA ARG A 104 -1.47 -12.73 6.74
C ARG A 104 -2.03 -13.14 5.37
N TRP A 105 -2.70 -12.24 4.67
CA TRP A 105 -3.15 -12.47 3.30
C TRP A 105 -2.00 -12.78 2.34
N ALA A 106 -0.91 -12.01 2.39
CA ALA A 106 0.29 -12.28 1.61
C ALA A 106 0.88 -13.67 1.90
N ARG A 107 0.99 -14.03 3.18
CA ARG A 107 1.49 -15.35 3.61
C ARG A 107 0.59 -16.49 3.19
N HIS A 108 -0.73 -16.30 3.25
CA HIS A 108 -1.70 -17.30 2.79
C HIS A 108 -1.45 -17.67 1.32
N HIS A 109 -1.00 -16.74 0.49
CA HIS A 109 -0.68 -16.98 -0.91
C HIS A 109 0.77 -17.39 -1.17
N GLY A 110 1.59 -17.62 -0.13
CA GLY A 110 2.93 -18.19 -0.24
C GLY A 110 4.08 -17.18 -0.18
N ALA A 111 3.82 -15.91 0.11
CA ALA A 111 4.87 -14.93 0.38
C ALA A 111 5.42 -15.08 1.82
N LEU A 112 6.68 -14.74 2.03
CA LEU A 112 7.31 -14.68 3.35
C LEU A 112 6.78 -13.50 4.17
N ASP A 113 6.67 -12.33 3.54
CA ASP A 113 6.07 -11.14 4.11
C ASP A 113 5.56 -10.19 3.01
N LEU A 114 4.78 -9.19 3.43
CA LEU A 114 4.43 -8.01 2.65
C LEU A 114 5.07 -6.78 3.30
N LEU A 115 5.90 -6.09 2.52
CA LEU A 115 6.72 -4.97 2.98
C LEU A 115 6.18 -3.65 2.39
N PRO A 116 6.16 -2.55 3.17
CA PRO A 116 5.76 -1.25 2.67
C PRO A 116 6.81 -0.70 1.71
N GLY A 117 6.46 0.33 0.95
CA GLY A 117 7.43 0.98 0.10
C GLY A 117 8.46 1.81 0.89
N CYS A 118 9.62 2.01 0.27
CA CYS A 118 10.79 2.64 0.89
C CYS A 118 11.11 4.02 0.29
N ALA A 119 11.79 4.88 1.06
CA ALA A 119 12.36 6.13 0.55
C ALA A 119 13.73 6.39 1.18
N ARG A 120 14.60 7.07 0.45
CA ARG A 120 15.93 7.46 0.92
C ARG A 120 15.84 8.47 2.07
N ALA A 121 14.98 9.49 1.99
CA ALA A 121 14.81 10.48 3.05
C ALA A 121 14.38 9.89 4.42
N ALA A 122 13.72 8.73 4.42
CA ALA A 122 13.28 8.03 5.64
C ALA A 122 13.85 6.60 5.70
N TRP A 123 15.09 6.42 5.23
CA TRP A 123 15.69 5.10 5.08
C TRP A 123 15.82 4.33 6.40
N GLN A 124 16.14 5.00 7.51
CA GLN A 124 16.22 4.31 8.81
C GLN A 124 14.86 3.74 9.25
N LYS A 125 13.76 4.40 8.88
CA LYS A 125 12.41 3.97 9.28
C LYS A 125 11.83 2.90 8.35
N HIS A 126 11.98 3.08 7.04
CA HIS A 126 11.29 2.23 6.05
C HIS A 126 12.22 1.23 5.36
N LEU A 127 13.46 1.64 5.05
CA LEU A 127 14.40 0.79 4.32
C LEU A 127 15.11 -0.20 5.24
N VAL A 128 15.56 0.22 6.42
CA VAL A 128 16.28 -0.66 7.36
C VAL A 128 15.46 -1.91 7.72
N PRO A 129 14.19 -1.80 8.17
CA PRO A 129 13.40 -3.00 8.49
C PRO A 129 13.14 -3.88 7.27
N THR A 130 12.95 -3.27 6.10
CA THR A 130 12.75 -3.97 4.82
C THR A 130 13.98 -4.78 4.45
N VAL A 131 15.17 -4.17 4.45
CA VAL A 131 16.43 -4.86 4.12
C VAL A 131 16.73 -5.95 5.16
N GLN A 132 16.51 -5.69 6.45
CA GLN A 132 16.66 -6.71 7.50
C GLN A 132 15.76 -7.93 7.25
N ALA A 133 14.50 -7.71 6.90
CA ALA A 133 13.57 -8.80 6.59
C ALA A 133 14.02 -9.62 5.37
N LEU A 134 14.50 -8.95 4.32
CA LEU A 134 15.01 -9.61 3.10
C LEU A 134 16.32 -10.37 3.34
N LEU A 135 17.23 -9.80 4.15
CA LEU A 135 18.46 -10.48 4.56
C LEU A 135 18.14 -11.73 5.40
N ALA A 136 17.19 -11.63 6.34
CA ALA A 136 16.75 -12.77 7.14
C ALA A 136 16.15 -13.87 6.27
N ALA A 137 15.32 -13.52 5.28
CA ALA A 137 14.76 -14.47 4.31
C ALA A 137 15.84 -15.22 3.52
N LEU A 138 16.93 -14.54 3.17
CA LEU A 138 18.08 -15.09 2.43
C LEU A 138 19.11 -15.78 3.33
N ASP A 139 18.91 -15.81 4.66
CA ASP A 139 19.94 -16.18 5.64
C ASP A 139 21.25 -15.38 5.45
N ALA A 140 21.16 -14.12 5.01
CA ALA A 140 22.26 -13.24 4.57
C ALA A 140 23.16 -12.70 5.70
N GLY A 141 22.90 -13.06 6.95
CA GLY A 141 23.54 -12.44 8.12
C GLY A 141 22.90 -11.11 8.50
N PRO A 142 23.38 -10.48 9.59
CA PRO A 142 22.83 -9.22 10.07
C PRO A 142 23.14 -8.07 9.12
N LEU A 143 22.26 -7.05 9.12
CA LEU A 143 22.46 -5.82 8.37
C LEU A 143 23.72 -5.08 8.85
N ASP A 144 24.61 -4.75 7.92
CA ASP A 144 25.72 -3.83 8.15
C ASP A 144 25.26 -2.38 7.86
N MET A 145 25.08 -1.63 8.94
CA MET A 145 24.62 -0.24 8.89
C MET A 145 25.61 0.70 8.18
N ALA A 146 26.91 0.48 8.33
CA ALA A 146 27.93 1.35 7.72
C ALA A 146 27.97 1.15 6.20
N ARG A 147 27.88 -0.11 5.75
CA ARG A 147 27.79 -0.42 4.31
C ARG A 147 26.50 0.13 3.69
N LEU A 148 25.38 0.02 4.40
CA LEU A 148 24.12 0.57 3.94
C LEU A 148 24.18 2.10 3.83
N GLU A 149 24.64 2.79 4.87
CA GLU A 149 24.76 4.26 4.88
C GLU A 149 25.68 4.76 3.75
N SER A 150 26.82 4.10 3.55
CA SER A 150 27.75 4.42 2.45
C SER A 150 27.11 4.24 1.07
N ALA A 151 26.38 3.15 0.85
CA ALA A 151 25.68 2.93 -0.42
C ALA A 151 24.60 3.99 -0.66
N LEU A 152 23.82 4.31 0.38
CA LEU A 152 22.76 5.31 0.28
C LEU A 152 23.28 6.72 0.02
N ALA A 153 24.49 7.08 0.47
CA ALA A 153 25.08 8.37 0.18
C ALA A 153 25.12 8.64 -1.35
N ALA A 154 25.43 7.62 -2.15
CA ALA A 154 25.55 7.70 -3.61
C ALA A 154 24.19 7.80 -4.35
N VAL A 155 23.08 7.46 -3.70
CA VAL A 155 21.80 7.14 -4.38
C VAL A 155 20.98 8.28 -4.98
N ARG A 156 21.28 9.58 -4.94
CA ARG A 156 20.42 10.72 -5.39
C ARG A 156 18.88 10.59 -5.20
N GLU A 157 18.30 11.49 -4.41
CA GLU A 157 16.83 11.64 -4.36
C GLU A 157 16.26 11.91 -5.77
N PRO A 158 15.12 11.30 -6.13
CA PRO A 158 14.47 11.60 -7.39
C PRO A 158 14.00 13.06 -7.44
N ALA A 159 13.85 13.59 -8.65
CA ALA A 159 13.18 14.87 -8.82
C ALA A 159 11.70 14.75 -8.39
N ARG A 160 11.14 15.83 -7.83
CA ARG A 160 9.71 15.88 -7.48
C ARG A 160 8.84 15.61 -8.71
N GLY A 161 7.77 14.85 -8.51
CA GLY A 161 6.77 14.47 -9.52
C GLY A 161 7.11 13.21 -10.30
N VAL A 162 8.31 12.63 -10.12
CA VAL A 162 8.70 11.39 -10.81
C VAL A 162 8.03 10.17 -10.18
N ASP A 163 7.87 10.18 -8.86
CA ASP A 163 7.25 9.09 -8.10
C ASP A 163 6.45 9.69 -6.94
N ALA A 164 5.13 9.65 -7.05
CA ALA A 164 4.23 10.24 -6.07
C ALA A 164 4.38 9.59 -4.68
N ALA A 165 4.68 8.29 -4.60
CA ALA A 165 4.83 7.59 -3.33
C ALA A 165 6.18 7.93 -2.68
N ALA A 166 7.25 8.02 -3.47
CA ALA A 166 8.55 8.51 -2.99
C ALA A 166 8.46 9.97 -2.54
N ASP A 167 7.76 10.83 -3.30
CA ASP A 167 7.54 12.23 -2.96
C ASP A 167 6.77 12.39 -1.64
N LEU A 168 5.70 11.62 -1.45
CA LEU A 168 4.94 11.61 -0.20
C LEU A 168 5.84 11.26 0.99
N ARG A 169 6.65 10.20 0.86
CA ARG A 169 7.60 9.80 1.91
C ARG A 169 8.63 10.88 2.20
N ALA A 170 9.21 11.48 1.16
CA ALA A 170 10.19 12.55 1.29
C ALA A 170 9.58 13.78 1.98
N ARG A 171 8.33 14.14 1.63
CA ARG A 171 7.57 15.20 2.31
C ARG A 171 7.38 14.87 3.79
N LEU A 172 6.89 13.68 4.11
CA LEU A 172 6.68 13.24 5.50
C LEU A 172 7.97 13.22 6.33
N ALA A 173 9.09 12.81 5.72
CA ALA A 173 10.41 12.82 6.36
C ALA A 173 10.92 14.24 6.66
N GLY A 174 10.61 15.20 5.77
CA GLY A 174 11.06 16.58 5.84
C GLY A 174 10.16 17.53 6.64
N LEU A 175 9.07 17.05 7.25
CA LEU A 175 8.24 17.87 8.12
C LEU A 175 9.01 18.18 9.43
N GLU A 176 9.67 19.34 9.49
CA GLU A 176 10.38 19.82 10.69
C GLU A 176 9.43 19.91 11.91
N GLY A 177 9.92 19.58 13.11
CA GLY A 177 9.08 19.50 14.33
C GLY A 177 8.32 18.17 14.48
N PHE A 178 8.43 17.28 13.49
CA PHE A 178 8.23 15.85 13.64
C PHE A 178 9.58 15.16 13.71
N ASP A 179 9.67 14.10 14.50
CA ASP A 179 10.73 13.09 14.44
C ASP A 179 10.61 12.17 13.20
N GLY A 180 9.95 12.64 12.13
CA GLY A 180 9.59 11.84 10.95
C GLY A 180 8.40 10.90 11.16
N GLN A 181 7.62 11.02 12.24
CA GLN A 181 6.50 10.10 12.51
C GLN A 181 5.12 10.67 12.12
N ALA A 182 4.67 10.40 10.89
CA ALA A 182 3.24 10.54 10.54
C ALA A 182 2.32 9.84 11.56
N GLU A 183 2.77 8.70 12.10
CA GLU A 183 2.12 7.94 13.18
C GLU A 183 2.04 8.72 14.49
N GLY A 184 3.06 9.51 14.83
CA GLY A 184 3.07 10.34 16.03
C GLY A 184 2.00 11.41 15.98
N VAL A 185 1.86 12.11 14.85
CA VAL A 185 0.79 13.12 14.71
C VAL A 185 -0.57 12.52 14.52
N ILE A 186 -0.73 11.41 13.77
CA ILE A 186 -2.05 10.78 13.71
C ILE A 186 -2.48 10.26 15.10
N ALA A 187 -1.55 9.75 15.91
CA ALA A 187 -1.84 9.34 17.29
C ALA A 187 -2.26 10.54 18.16
N LYS A 188 -1.55 11.68 18.06
CA LYS A 188 -1.92 12.92 18.76
C LYS A 188 -3.28 13.47 18.29
N LEU A 189 -3.54 13.47 16.99
CA LEU A 189 -4.81 13.91 16.41
C LEU A 189 -5.99 13.03 16.87
N ARG A 190 -5.76 11.72 17.06
CA ARG A 190 -6.77 10.77 17.57
C ARG A 190 -6.89 10.76 19.09
N GLY A 191 -5.89 11.28 19.81
CA GLY A 191 -5.80 11.22 21.26
C GLY A 191 -6.89 12.05 21.97
N GLY A 192 -6.96 11.92 23.30
CA GLY A 192 -7.98 12.61 24.11
C GLY A 192 -7.93 14.15 24.04
N SER A 193 -6.78 14.73 23.70
CA SER A 193 -6.59 16.16 23.44
C SER A 193 -6.47 16.50 21.94
N GLY A 194 -6.85 15.54 21.08
CA GLY A 194 -6.79 15.65 19.63
C GLY A 194 -7.98 16.41 19.03
N VAL A 195 -8.31 16.09 17.79
CA VAL A 195 -9.43 16.76 17.09
C VAL A 195 -10.78 16.26 17.60
N PRO A 196 -11.79 17.12 17.73
CA PRO A 196 -13.12 16.71 18.17
C PRO A 196 -13.85 15.93 17.06
N VAL A 197 -13.94 14.62 17.26
CA VAL A 197 -14.68 13.71 16.37
C VAL A 197 -16.16 13.72 16.75
N ALA A 198 -17.04 14.06 15.81
CA ALA A 198 -18.47 14.14 16.04
C ALA A 198 -19.29 13.90 14.77
N ASN A 199 -20.57 13.58 14.95
CA ASN A 199 -21.55 13.54 13.88
C ASN A 199 -21.98 14.97 13.53
N ARG A 200 -21.81 15.40 12.28
CA ARG A 200 -22.11 16.76 11.83
C ARG A 200 -23.17 16.75 10.72
N PRO A 201 -24.34 17.39 10.92
CA PRO A 201 -25.34 17.56 9.87
C PRO A 201 -24.91 18.65 8.88
N TYR A 202 -25.06 18.38 7.58
CA TYR A 202 -24.79 19.33 6.50
C TYR A 202 -25.61 18.95 5.25
N HIS A 203 -26.37 19.91 4.71
CA HIS A 203 -27.27 19.72 3.56
C HIS A 203 -28.06 18.40 3.58
N MET A 204 -28.97 18.26 4.54
CA MET A 204 -29.85 17.09 4.74
C MET A 204 -29.13 15.74 4.97
N THR A 205 -27.81 15.74 5.03
CA THR A 205 -26.98 14.55 5.27
C THR A 205 -26.25 14.69 6.59
N THR A 206 -26.22 13.62 7.39
CA THR A 206 -25.40 13.58 8.61
C THR A 206 -24.11 12.84 8.33
N TYR A 207 -22.98 13.56 8.39
CA TYR A 207 -21.65 12.97 8.28
C TYR A 207 -21.21 12.50 9.66
N SER A 208 -21.20 11.18 9.86
CA SER A 208 -20.81 10.58 11.14
C SER A 208 -19.31 10.70 11.41
N GLU A 209 -18.90 10.63 12.67
CA GLU A 209 -17.50 10.47 13.14
C GLU A 209 -16.46 11.30 12.37
N CYS A 210 -16.77 12.55 12.06
CA CYS A 210 -15.88 13.43 11.29
C CYS A 210 -15.19 14.46 12.17
N PHE A 211 -14.22 15.19 11.65
CA PHE A 211 -13.57 16.36 12.24
C PHE A 211 -13.37 17.45 11.17
N LEU A 212 -13.16 18.70 11.60
CA LEU A 212 -12.93 19.81 10.66
C LEU A 212 -11.46 19.93 10.27
N GLY A 213 -11.20 20.32 9.02
CA GLY A 213 -9.85 20.64 8.56
C GLY A 213 -9.16 21.70 9.41
N SER A 214 -9.87 22.76 9.80
CA SER A 214 -9.33 23.81 10.67
C SER A 214 -8.96 23.31 12.07
N GLU A 215 -9.77 22.40 12.66
CA GLU A 215 -9.48 21.80 13.96
C GLU A 215 -8.23 20.92 13.91
N ALA A 216 -8.05 20.17 12.80
CA ALA A 216 -6.84 19.39 12.57
C ALA A 216 -5.61 20.28 12.38
N VAL A 217 -5.73 21.38 11.62
CA VAL A 217 -4.64 22.36 11.46
C VAL A 217 -4.25 22.98 12.80
N ASP A 218 -5.23 23.43 13.60
CA ASP A 218 -4.98 23.98 14.94
C ASP A 218 -4.26 22.96 15.83
N CYS A 219 -4.69 21.70 15.79
CA CYS A 219 -4.05 20.63 16.54
C CYS A 219 -2.61 20.36 16.06
N ILE A 220 -2.36 20.28 14.74
CA ILE A 220 -1.01 20.08 14.19
C ILE A 220 -0.10 21.23 14.61
N VAL A 221 -0.52 22.49 14.43
CA VAL A 221 0.24 23.68 14.82
C VAL A 221 0.59 23.63 16.31
N ARG A 222 -0.39 23.32 17.17
CA ARG A 222 -0.19 23.23 18.62
C ARG A 222 0.80 22.12 19.02
N GLU A 223 0.75 20.98 18.36
CA GLU A 223 1.54 19.79 18.71
C GLU A 223 2.97 19.78 18.16
N THR A 224 3.24 20.61 17.16
CA THR A 224 4.49 20.56 16.37
C THR A 224 5.20 21.91 16.26
N GLY A 225 4.49 23.02 16.52
CA GLY A 225 5.01 24.36 16.28
C GLY A 225 5.06 24.77 14.80
N LEU A 226 4.55 23.93 13.88
CA LEU A 226 4.52 24.23 12.46
C LEU A 226 3.72 25.50 12.14
N SER A 227 4.10 26.18 11.06
CA SER A 227 3.25 27.22 10.48
C SER A 227 1.92 26.63 10.00
N ARG A 228 0.87 27.45 9.94
CA ARG A 228 -0.45 27.02 9.45
C ARG A 228 -0.38 26.42 8.04
N LYS A 229 0.45 26.99 7.16
CA LYS A 229 0.72 26.45 5.82
C LYS A 229 1.37 25.08 5.87
N ALA A 230 2.41 24.91 6.69
CA ALA A 230 3.09 23.62 6.85
C ALA A 230 2.18 22.56 7.50
N ALA A 231 1.26 22.97 8.38
CA ALA A 231 0.24 22.09 8.95
C ALA A 231 -0.76 21.60 7.89
N VAL A 232 -1.13 22.43 6.91
CA VAL A 232 -1.92 21.99 5.75
C VAL A 232 -1.14 20.98 4.89
N GLU A 233 0.14 21.22 4.65
CA GLU A 233 1.01 20.28 3.93
C GLU A 233 1.14 18.93 4.65
N ALA A 234 1.22 18.95 5.99
CA ALA A 234 1.22 17.76 6.83
C ALA A 234 -0.13 17.02 6.78
N GLY A 235 -1.26 17.73 6.88
CA GLY A 235 -2.58 17.13 6.73
C GLY A 235 -2.82 16.53 5.35
N GLN A 236 -2.31 17.19 4.30
CA GLN A 236 -2.32 16.65 2.93
C GLN A 236 -1.50 15.35 2.84
N ALA A 237 -0.34 15.30 3.48
CA ALA A 237 0.47 14.09 3.52
C ALA A 237 -0.22 12.95 4.30
N LEU A 238 -0.95 13.24 5.39
CA LEU A 238 -1.78 12.25 6.09
C LEU A 238 -2.93 11.73 5.22
N LEU A 239 -3.51 12.59 4.38
CA LEU A 239 -4.57 12.21 3.44
C LEU A 239 -4.02 11.29 2.34
N GLU A 240 -2.89 11.66 1.74
CA GLU A 240 -2.18 10.87 0.73
C GLU A 240 -1.68 9.53 1.29
N ALA A 241 -1.28 9.49 2.58
CA ALA A 241 -0.92 8.28 3.30
C ALA A 241 -2.11 7.36 3.63
N GLY A 242 -3.35 7.82 3.41
CA GLY A 242 -4.57 7.08 3.75
C GLY A 242 -4.88 7.02 5.26
N GLU A 243 -4.27 7.89 6.07
CA GLU A 243 -4.55 7.98 7.51
C GLU A 243 -5.82 8.75 7.83
N ILE A 244 -6.14 9.71 6.95
CA ILE A 244 -7.38 10.49 6.95
C ILE A 244 -7.95 10.56 5.54
N TYR A 245 -9.22 10.88 5.40
CA TYR A 245 -9.84 11.12 4.10
C TYR A 245 -10.97 12.14 4.20
N HIS A 246 -11.17 12.92 3.14
CA HIS A 246 -12.34 13.79 3.03
C HIS A 246 -13.62 12.94 2.98
N VAL A 247 -14.68 13.31 3.71
CA VAL A 247 -15.88 12.46 3.87
C VAL A 247 -16.55 12.03 2.56
N VAL A 248 -16.40 12.79 1.47
CA VAL A 248 -16.86 12.40 0.11
C VAL A 248 -15.72 12.11 -0.89
N ARG A 249 -14.46 12.12 -0.45
CA ARG A 249 -13.25 11.82 -1.24
C ARG A 249 -13.12 12.63 -2.54
N GLU A 250 -13.16 13.95 -2.42
CA GLU A 250 -13.11 14.89 -3.56
C GLU A 250 -12.21 16.09 -3.33
N GLN A 251 -11.90 16.39 -2.08
CA GLN A 251 -11.12 17.57 -1.72
C GLN A 251 -9.73 17.16 -1.24
N PRO A 252 -8.70 17.95 -1.56
CA PRO A 252 -7.44 17.88 -0.83
C PRO A 252 -7.68 18.23 0.65
N PHE A 253 -6.63 18.13 1.45
CA PHE A 253 -6.67 18.62 2.82
C PHE A 253 -6.65 20.15 2.82
N LEU A 254 -7.66 20.75 3.44
CA LEU A 254 -7.91 22.19 3.43
C LEU A 254 -8.16 22.67 4.85
N ASP A 255 -7.52 23.78 5.21
CA ASP A 255 -7.80 24.52 6.44
C ASP A 255 -9.14 25.24 6.31
N GLY A 256 -10.13 24.78 7.06
CA GLY A 256 -11.47 25.36 7.05
C GLY A 256 -12.54 24.36 7.44
N ARG A 257 -13.78 24.68 7.05
CA ARG A 257 -15.00 23.93 7.39
C ARG A 257 -15.23 22.73 6.47
N PHE A 258 -14.17 21.99 6.16
CA PHE A 258 -14.21 20.74 5.40
C PHE A 258 -14.21 19.55 6.35
N PHE A 259 -14.96 18.50 6.02
CA PHE A 259 -15.12 17.35 6.90
C PHE A 259 -14.18 16.24 6.47
N TYR A 260 -13.39 15.76 7.43
CA TYR A 260 -12.49 14.65 7.26
C TYR A 260 -12.84 13.54 8.26
N ARG A 261 -12.45 12.32 7.92
CA ARG A 261 -12.55 11.17 8.80
C ARG A 261 -11.19 10.51 8.91
N PHE A 262 -10.92 9.98 10.09
CA PHE A 262 -9.82 9.06 10.30
C PHE A 262 -10.10 7.71 9.63
N ALA A 263 -9.11 7.15 8.93
CA ALA A 263 -9.18 5.75 8.52
C ALA A 263 -9.38 4.87 9.76
N ALA A 264 -10.29 3.90 9.65
CA ALA A 264 -10.59 2.99 10.75
C ALA A 264 -9.37 2.09 11.05
N ARG A 265 -9.17 1.85 12.35
CA ARG A 265 -8.19 0.91 12.90
C ARG A 265 -8.85 0.17 14.05
N GLY A 266 -8.39 -1.04 14.35
CA GLY A 266 -8.84 -1.77 15.52
C GLY A 266 -8.86 -3.28 15.30
N GLU A 267 -9.05 -4.01 16.40
CA GLU A 267 -8.95 -5.47 16.47
C GLU A 267 -9.83 -6.18 15.42
N ARG A 268 -11.00 -5.63 15.08
CA ARG A 268 -11.89 -6.22 14.08
C ARG A 268 -11.25 -6.28 12.68
N LEU A 269 -10.62 -5.19 12.24
CA LEU A 269 -9.90 -5.15 10.97
C LEU A 269 -8.63 -5.99 11.06
N ASP A 270 -7.87 -5.81 12.14
CA ASP A 270 -6.58 -6.48 12.35
C ASP A 270 -6.71 -8.01 12.45
N ALA A 271 -7.89 -8.52 12.81
CA ALA A 271 -8.20 -9.96 12.91
C ALA A 271 -8.85 -10.55 11.66
N LEU A 272 -9.10 -9.77 10.60
CA LEU A 272 -9.72 -10.29 9.39
C LEU A 272 -8.87 -11.41 8.76
N ASP A 273 -9.54 -12.47 8.32
CA ASP A 273 -9.01 -13.38 7.31
C ASP A 273 -9.32 -12.77 5.95
N LEU A 274 -8.40 -11.91 5.49
CA LEU A 274 -8.56 -11.17 4.25
C LEU A 274 -8.56 -12.10 3.02
N ALA A 275 -7.86 -13.24 3.05
CA ALA A 275 -7.89 -14.22 1.97
C ALA A 275 -9.27 -14.85 1.82
N ALA A 276 -9.83 -15.37 2.92
CA ALA A 276 -11.18 -15.95 2.91
C ALA A 276 -12.25 -14.91 2.59
N LEU A 277 -12.09 -13.67 3.06
CA LEU A 277 -13.00 -12.58 2.75
C LEU A 277 -13.00 -12.27 1.25
N LEU A 278 -11.84 -12.13 0.61
CA LEU A 278 -11.72 -11.85 -0.82
C LEU A 278 -12.26 -12.99 -1.69
N GLN A 279 -12.01 -14.24 -1.29
CA GLN A 279 -12.62 -15.40 -1.96
C GLN A 279 -14.15 -15.33 -1.92
N ARG A 280 -14.74 -15.05 -0.74
CA ARG A 280 -16.20 -14.89 -0.60
C ARG A 280 -16.71 -13.68 -1.37
N PHE A 281 -15.94 -12.59 -1.38
CA PHE A 281 -16.30 -11.33 -2.05
C PHE A 281 -16.50 -11.52 -3.55
N ARG A 282 -15.75 -12.43 -4.18
CA ARG A 282 -15.88 -12.79 -5.60
C ARG A 282 -16.82 -13.96 -5.89
N SER A 283 -17.30 -14.66 -4.85
CA SER A 283 -18.17 -15.82 -5.03
C SER A 283 -19.59 -15.43 -5.46
N ALA A 284 -20.43 -16.41 -5.79
CA ALA A 284 -21.85 -16.18 -6.07
C ALA A 284 -22.64 -15.53 -4.91
N SER A 285 -22.12 -15.60 -3.67
CA SER A 285 -22.67 -14.92 -2.49
C SER A 285 -22.00 -13.56 -2.19
N GLY A 286 -21.09 -13.15 -3.07
CA GLY A 286 -20.27 -11.95 -3.01
C GLY A 286 -20.96 -10.71 -3.57
N VAL A 287 -20.16 -9.81 -4.15
CA VAL A 287 -20.68 -8.70 -4.96
C VAL A 287 -21.06 -9.17 -6.36
N THR A 288 -22.04 -8.50 -6.96
CA THR A 288 -22.48 -8.81 -8.33
C THR A 288 -21.47 -8.28 -9.34
N ILE A 289 -20.61 -9.17 -9.84
CA ILE A 289 -19.66 -8.88 -10.92
C ILE A 289 -20.34 -9.14 -12.25
N GLN A 290 -20.48 -8.09 -13.07
CA GLN A 290 -21.13 -8.17 -14.40
C GLN A 290 -20.74 -6.98 -15.27
N ASP A 291 -20.98 -7.10 -16.57
CA ASP A 291 -20.81 -6.03 -17.52
C ASP A 291 -21.88 -4.94 -17.29
N ARG A 292 -21.46 -3.67 -17.31
CA ARG A 292 -22.38 -2.53 -17.14
C ARG A 292 -22.08 -1.46 -18.18
N THR A 293 -23.10 -0.67 -18.52
CA THR A 293 -22.96 0.47 -19.43
C THR A 293 -23.30 1.75 -18.69
N TYR A 294 -22.46 2.78 -18.83
CA TYR A 294 -22.70 4.09 -18.25
C TYR A 294 -22.32 5.19 -19.25
N HIS A 295 -23.23 6.13 -19.50
CA HIS A 295 -23.10 7.15 -20.55
C HIS A 295 -22.64 6.62 -21.92
N GLY A 296 -23.12 5.43 -22.31
CA GLY A 296 -22.77 4.81 -23.59
C GLY A 296 -21.41 4.10 -23.62
N ALA A 297 -20.62 4.16 -22.55
CA ALA A 297 -19.38 3.39 -22.41
C ALA A 297 -19.64 2.05 -21.69
N GLY A 298 -19.08 0.97 -22.20
CA GLY A 298 -19.16 -0.37 -21.60
C GLY A 298 -18.02 -0.64 -20.63
N PHE A 299 -18.35 -1.25 -19.48
CA PHE A 299 -17.44 -1.59 -18.41
C PHE A 299 -17.61 -3.07 -18.07
N PRO A 300 -16.80 -3.98 -18.66
CA PRO A 300 -16.92 -5.40 -18.40
C PRO A 300 -16.48 -5.77 -16.99
N ALA A 301 -17.01 -6.89 -16.48
CA ALA A 301 -16.60 -7.54 -15.23
C ALA A 301 -16.43 -6.58 -14.04
N CYS A 302 -17.35 -5.62 -13.86
CA CYS A 302 -17.27 -4.64 -12.79
C CYS A 302 -18.25 -4.94 -11.66
N PHE A 303 -18.12 -4.24 -10.53
CA PHE A 303 -19.07 -4.23 -9.41
C PHE A 303 -19.29 -2.80 -8.90
N VAL A 304 -20.37 -2.57 -8.17
CA VAL A 304 -20.76 -1.23 -7.68
C VAL A 304 -20.18 -0.96 -6.29
N GLY A 305 -19.58 0.21 -6.08
CA GLY A 305 -18.97 0.61 -4.81
C GLY A 305 -19.91 0.59 -3.61
N ALA A 306 -21.15 1.06 -3.77
CA ALA A 306 -22.17 1.01 -2.71
C ALA A 306 -22.55 -0.44 -2.32
N GLU A 307 -22.67 -1.35 -3.30
CA GLU A 307 -22.94 -2.77 -3.06
C GLU A 307 -21.78 -3.43 -2.32
N ALA A 308 -20.54 -3.11 -2.74
CA ALA A 308 -19.32 -3.57 -2.08
C ALA A 308 -19.24 -3.10 -0.63
N ALA A 309 -19.45 -1.82 -0.35
CA ALA A 309 -19.43 -1.28 1.00
C ALA A 309 -20.48 -1.96 1.90
N GLN A 310 -21.71 -2.12 1.39
CA GLN A 310 -22.79 -2.81 2.10
C GLN A 310 -22.47 -4.30 2.34
N TRP A 311 -21.83 -4.95 1.37
CA TRP A 311 -21.41 -6.35 1.51
C TRP A 311 -20.33 -6.48 2.59
N LEU A 312 -19.29 -5.64 2.57
CA LEU A 312 -18.20 -5.65 3.57
C LEU A 312 -18.73 -5.46 4.99
N THR A 313 -19.66 -4.51 5.18
CA THR A 313 -20.35 -4.31 6.46
C THR A 313 -21.05 -5.57 6.95
N ARG A 314 -21.78 -6.28 6.08
CA ARG A 314 -22.53 -7.48 6.47
C ARG A 314 -21.63 -8.70 6.67
N ALA A 315 -20.73 -8.95 5.72
CA ALA A 315 -19.92 -10.17 5.65
C ALA A 315 -18.83 -10.24 6.73
N ALA A 316 -18.35 -9.08 7.20
CA ALA A 316 -17.29 -8.96 8.19
C ALA A 316 -17.71 -8.13 9.44
N GLN A 317 -19.01 -7.82 9.58
CA GLN A 317 -19.57 -7.05 10.71
C GLN A 317 -18.87 -5.69 10.92
N LEU A 318 -18.43 -5.08 9.81
CA LEU A 318 -17.70 -3.81 9.82
C LEU A 318 -18.66 -2.64 9.95
N THR A 319 -18.28 -1.63 10.73
CA THR A 319 -18.90 -0.30 10.67
C THR A 319 -18.77 0.28 9.26
N PRO A 320 -19.61 1.26 8.88
CA PRO A 320 -19.46 1.95 7.60
C PRO A 320 -18.05 2.54 7.39
N ASN A 321 -17.42 3.11 8.43
CA ASN A 321 -16.06 3.62 8.34
C ASN A 321 -15.02 2.50 8.10
N GLU A 322 -15.14 1.38 8.81
CA GLU A 322 -14.26 0.21 8.60
C GLU A 322 -14.41 -0.36 7.18
N ALA A 323 -15.64 -0.49 6.67
CA ALA A 323 -15.89 -0.94 5.30
C ALA A 323 -15.29 0.01 4.26
N MET A 324 -15.43 1.33 4.45
CA MET A 324 -14.82 2.35 3.57
C MET A 324 -13.30 2.35 3.65
N THR A 325 -12.74 2.06 4.83
CA THR A 325 -11.31 1.95 5.03
C THR A 325 -10.78 0.70 4.34
N LEU A 326 -11.39 -0.46 4.56
CA LEU A 326 -11.00 -1.71 3.91
C LEU A 326 -11.12 -1.62 2.39
N GLY A 327 -12.21 -1.06 1.86
CA GLY A 327 -12.36 -0.85 0.42
C GLY A 327 -11.26 0.03 -0.18
N GLN A 328 -10.81 1.07 0.54
CA GLN A 328 -9.64 1.86 0.11
C GLN A 328 -8.35 1.03 0.18
N ARG A 329 -8.15 0.24 1.24
CA ARG A 329 -6.99 -0.64 1.35
C ARG A 329 -6.91 -1.67 0.23
N LEU A 330 -8.05 -2.21 -0.23
CA LEU A 330 -8.07 -3.10 -1.39
C LEU A 330 -7.63 -2.42 -2.69
N ILE A 331 -7.87 -1.12 -2.85
CA ILE A 331 -7.31 -0.32 -3.95
C ILE A 331 -5.81 -0.14 -3.74
N ASP A 332 -5.39 0.25 -2.54
CA ASP A 332 -3.99 0.52 -2.24
C ASP A 332 -3.12 -0.75 -2.37
N LEU A 333 -3.68 -1.93 -2.09
CA LEU A 333 -3.03 -3.24 -2.26
C LEU A 333 -3.08 -3.75 -3.71
N HIS A 334 -3.61 -2.97 -4.64
CA HIS A 334 -3.80 -3.37 -6.03
C HIS A 334 -4.61 -4.66 -6.22
N VAL A 335 -5.64 -4.87 -5.39
CA VAL A 335 -6.60 -5.98 -5.55
C VAL A 335 -7.75 -5.56 -6.46
N ILE A 336 -8.26 -4.34 -6.24
CA ILE A 336 -9.33 -3.73 -7.03
C ILE A 336 -8.90 -2.34 -7.48
N HIS A 337 -9.57 -1.79 -8.48
CA HIS A 337 -9.41 -0.39 -8.87
C HIS A 337 -10.72 0.18 -9.40
N HIS A 338 -10.83 1.51 -9.42
CA HIS A 338 -11.92 2.16 -10.14
C HIS A 338 -11.70 1.94 -11.64
N VAL A 339 -12.76 1.63 -12.40
CA VAL A 339 -12.65 1.28 -13.83
C VAL A 339 -12.01 2.36 -14.71
N THR A 340 -11.93 3.61 -14.24
CA THR A 340 -11.21 4.71 -14.92
C THR A 340 -10.00 5.24 -14.13
N ASN A 341 -9.65 4.62 -12.99
CA ASN A 341 -8.60 5.07 -12.06
C ASN A 341 -8.77 6.52 -11.53
N ALA A 342 -9.98 7.09 -11.63
CA ALA A 342 -10.22 8.50 -11.33
C ALA A 342 -10.27 8.85 -9.83
N HIS A 343 -10.62 7.91 -8.96
CA HIS A 343 -10.72 8.18 -7.52
C HIS A 343 -10.58 6.91 -6.67
N GLY A 344 -10.36 7.12 -5.37
CA GLY A 344 -10.35 6.05 -4.36
C GLY A 344 -11.72 5.39 -4.15
N PHE A 345 -11.84 4.62 -3.07
CA PHE A 345 -13.04 3.83 -2.80
C PHE A 345 -14.21 4.71 -2.31
N LYS A 346 -15.33 4.70 -3.02
CA LYS A 346 -16.55 5.47 -2.74
C LYS A 346 -17.76 4.52 -2.66
N SER A 347 -18.55 4.68 -1.60
CA SER A 347 -19.85 4.00 -1.46
C SER A 347 -20.92 4.75 -2.26
N GLY A 348 -20.88 4.62 -3.59
CA GLY A 348 -21.84 5.19 -4.51
C GLY A 348 -21.99 4.33 -5.77
N TYR A 349 -22.68 4.86 -6.78
CA TYR A 349 -22.81 4.21 -8.08
C TYR A 349 -21.55 4.42 -8.94
N PHE A 350 -20.42 3.95 -8.40
CA PHE A 350 -19.11 3.95 -9.04
C PHE A 350 -18.71 2.51 -9.33
N PHE A 351 -18.04 2.28 -10.46
CA PHE A 351 -17.68 0.94 -10.90
C PHE A 351 -16.24 0.62 -10.55
N TYR A 352 -16.05 -0.56 -9.98
CA TYR A 352 -14.76 -1.10 -9.62
C TYR A 352 -14.57 -2.45 -10.28
N ARG A 353 -13.31 -2.83 -10.50
CA ARG A 353 -12.92 -4.10 -11.11
C ARG A 353 -11.73 -4.68 -10.35
N PHE A 354 -11.62 -6.00 -10.31
CA PHE A 354 -10.42 -6.66 -9.84
C PHE A 354 -9.36 -6.63 -10.93
N TYR A 355 -8.10 -6.41 -10.56
CA TYR A 355 -7.04 -6.42 -11.56
C TYR A 355 -6.93 -7.77 -12.30
N GLU A 356 -7.28 -8.89 -11.68
CA GLU A 356 -7.31 -10.20 -12.36
C GLU A 356 -8.42 -10.34 -13.42
N ASP A 357 -9.38 -9.43 -13.45
CA ASP A 357 -10.43 -9.38 -14.47
C ASP A 357 -10.11 -8.37 -15.58
N GLU A 358 -8.95 -7.69 -15.52
CA GLU A 358 -8.51 -6.76 -16.57
C GLU A 358 -8.12 -7.50 -17.84
N GLN A 359 -8.72 -7.10 -18.96
CA GLN A 359 -8.39 -7.62 -20.27
C GLN A 359 -7.37 -6.68 -20.90
N HIS A 360 -6.12 -7.13 -21.05
CA HIS A 360 -5.15 -6.37 -21.84
C HIS A 360 -5.53 -6.46 -23.33
N PRO A 361 -5.50 -5.34 -24.06
CA PRO A 361 -5.68 -5.34 -25.52
C PRO A 361 -4.57 -6.08 -26.26
#